data_AF-A0A365ZLW8-F1
#
_entry.id   AF-A0A365ZLW8-F1
#
_cell.length_a   1.000
_cell.length_b   1.000
_cell.length_c   1.000
_cell.angle_alpha   90.00
_cell.angle_beta   90.00
_cell.angle_gamma   90.00
#
_symmetry.space_group_name_H-M   'P 1'
#
loop_
_entity.id
_entity.type
_entity.pdbx_description
1 polymer ?
#
loop_
_entity_poly.entity_id
_entity_poly.type
_entity_poly.pdbx_seq_one_letter_code
_entity_poly.pdbx_strand_id
1 'polypeptide(L)'
;MSAPAKATPSAPSADAPAKRRRGRKRRPAVLITQIALAVVVVLGWELCSRNGIIDEFFFSKPSDILSRAVDWFATGSIWEHLRVTLVEAALALVIGGVLGLVIGFLLARVEFIAAVFDPYIKMLNALPRVVLAPIFLLWFGLGIWSKVAFGVTLVFFIVFFNTYQGVREVDRVVVDNARMLGAKEGQLVRHVLLPSALTWIFSSLHISVGFAIVGAVVGEYLGSSKGVGYLISQAEGTFDTTGVFTGMVVLSAVVLVVDVAVNRVERYLLRWKPVQANHIAGGQ
;
A
#
# COMPACT_ATOMS: atom_id res chain seq x y z
N MET A 1 3.45 -55.23 40.33
CA MET A 1 2.84 -56.05 39.26
C MET A 1 1.66 -55.29 38.70
N SER A 2 1.87 -54.54 37.62
CA SER A 2 0.83 -53.75 36.94
C SER A 2 1.16 -53.74 35.45
N ALA A 3 0.33 -54.37 34.64
CA ALA A 3 0.52 -54.57 33.21
C ALA A 3 0.33 -53.25 32.42
N PRO A 4 0.99 -53.05 31.26
CA PRO A 4 0.72 -51.91 30.41
C PRO A 4 -0.56 -52.15 29.58
N ALA A 5 -1.44 -51.15 29.54
CA ALA A 5 -2.65 -51.16 28.73
C ALA A 5 -2.31 -51.06 27.23
N LYS A 6 -2.85 -51.99 26.43
CA LYS A 6 -2.80 -51.97 24.96
C LYS A 6 -3.55 -50.73 24.43
N ALA A 7 -2.85 -49.89 23.67
CA ALA A 7 -3.47 -48.86 22.84
C ALA A 7 -4.12 -49.51 21.61
N THR A 8 -5.44 -49.38 21.49
CA THR A 8 -6.21 -49.77 20.30
C THR A 8 -6.01 -48.72 19.20
N PRO A 9 -5.72 -49.09 17.94
CA PRO A 9 -5.67 -48.11 16.85
C PRO A 9 -7.08 -47.62 16.54
N SER A 10 -7.32 -46.31 16.64
CA SER A 10 -8.55 -45.69 16.17
C SER A 10 -8.64 -45.79 14.64
N ALA A 11 -9.76 -46.31 14.15
CA ALA A 11 -10.05 -46.37 12.72
C ALA A 11 -10.09 -44.94 12.11
N PRO A 12 -9.67 -44.75 10.84
CA PRO A 12 -9.74 -43.44 10.20
C PRO A 12 -11.20 -43.05 9.96
N SER A 13 -11.59 -41.86 10.43
CA SER A 13 -12.93 -41.29 10.24
C SER A 13 -13.23 -41.05 8.76
N ALA A 14 -14.24 -41.76 8.24
CA ALA A 14 -14.69 -41.73 6.85
C ALA A 14 -15.57 -40.50 6.50
N ASP A 15 -15.32 -39.32 7.10
CA ASP A 15 -16.19 -38.13 6.96
C ASP A 15 -15.54 -36.93 6.26
N ALA A 16 -14.42 -37.14 5.57
CA ALA A 16 -13.65 -36.05 4.96
C ALA A 16 -14.00 -35.60 3.50
N PRO A 17 -15.17 -35.87 2.86
CA PRO A 17 -15.44 -35.26 1.54
C PRO A 17 -16.39 -34.04 1.56
N ALA A 18 -17.11 -33.75 2.64
CA ALA A 18 -18.18 -32.73 2.61
C ALA A 18 -17.71 -31.27 2.80
N LYS A 19 -16.59 -31.01 3.50
CA LYS A 19 -16.13 -29.64 3.80
C LYS A 19 -15.49 -28.90 2.61
N ARG A 20 -14.94 -29.61 1.62
CA ARG A 20 -14.23 -28.98 0.48
C ARG A 20 -15.16 -28.35 -0.57
N ARG A 21 -16.43 -28.78 -0.68
CA ARG A 21 -17.38 -28.28 -1.71
C ARG A 21 -18.09 -26.97 -1.33
N ARG A 22 -18.08 -26.54 -0.07
CA ARG A 22 -18.77 -25.31 0.39
C ARG A 22 -18.05 -24.00 0.05
N GLY A 23 -16.74 -24.02 -0.21
CA GLY A 23 -15.95 -22.81 -0.50
C GLY A 23 -16.14 -22.22 -1.91
N ARG A 24 -16.52 -23.04 -2.90
CA ARG A 24 -16.62 -22.61 -4.31
C ARG A 24 -17.96 -21.95 -4.66
N LYS A 25 -19.06 -22.35 -3.99
CA LYS A 25 -20.41 -21.78 -4.18
C LYS A 25 -20.63 -20.41 -3.50
N ARG A 26 -19.75 -20.02 -2.56
CA ARG A 26 -19.86 -18.73 -1.85
C ARG A 26 -19.31 -17.53 -2.63
N ARG A 27 -18.42 -17.76 -3.61
CA ARG A 27 -17.80 -16.68 -4.40
C ARG A 27 -18.80 -15.82 -5.20
N PRO A 28 -19.75 -16.39 -5.98
CA PRO A 28 -20.72 -15.57 -6.69
C PRO A 28 -21.72 -14.90 -5.73
N ALA A 29 -22.14 -15.59 -4.67
CA ALA A 29 -23.05 -15.01 -3.67
C ALA A 29 -22.42 -13.80 -2.97
N VAL A 30 -21.15 -13.87 -2.58
CA VAL A 30 -20.42 -12.75 -1.96
C VAL A 30 -20.29 -11.57 -2.93
N LEU A 31 -19.92 -11.81 -4.19
CA LEU A 31 -19.84 -10.76 -5.21
C LEU A 31 -21.19 -10.09 -5.45
N ILE A 32 -22.27 -10.87 -5.57
CA ILE A 32 -23.63 -10.34 -5.74
C ILE A 32 -24.01 -9.48 -4.54
N THR A 33 -23.74 -9.93 -3.32
CA THR A 33 -24.03 -9.15 -2.11
C THR A 33 -23.20 -7.86 -2.04
N GLN A 34 -21.92 -7.90 -2.43
CA GLN A 34 -21.07 -6.70 -2.50
C GLN A 34 -21.58 -5.68 -3.51
N ILE A 35 -21.95 -6.14 -4.72
CA ILE A 35 -22.53 -5.29 -5.76
C ILE A 35 -23.88 -4.72 -5.32
N ALA A 36 -24.74 -5.56 -4.73
CA ALA A 36 -26.04 -5.12 -4.21
C ALA A 36 -25.88 -4.05 -3.13
N LEU A 37 -24.93 -4.22 -2.20
CA LEU A 37 -24.63 -3.22 -1.18
C LEU A 37 -24.15 -1.91 -1.80
N ALA A 38 -23.23 -1.96 -2.76
CA ALA A 38 -22.75 -0.77 -3.45
C ALA A 38 -23.89 -0.04 -4.19
N VAL A 39 -24.75 -0.77 -4.89
CA VAL A 39 -25.91 -0.22 -5.59
C VAL A 39 -26.89 0.42 -4.61
N VAL A 40 -27.20 -0.22 -3.48
CA VAL A 40 -28.09 0.34 -2.45
C VAL A 40 -27.53 1.64 -1.87
N VAL A 41 -26.22 1.70 -1.60
CA VAL A 41 -25.58 2.91 -1.09
C VAL A 41 -25.63 4.05 -2.11
N VAL A 42 -25.27 3.78 -3.37
CA VAL A 42 -25.25 4.81 -4.43
C VAL A 42 -26.66 5.30 -4.77
N LEU A 43 -27.63 4.39 -4.93
CA LEU A 43 -29.02 4.76 -5.19
C LEU A 43 -29.65 5.46 -4.00
N GLY A 44 -29.34 5.02 -2.77
CA GLY A 44 -29.79 5.69 -1.56
C GLY A 44 -29.28 7.12 -1.48
N TRP A 45 -28.00 7.35 -1.78
CA TRP A 45 -27.41 8.69 -1.85
C TRP A 45 -28.08 9.55 -2.94
N GLU A 46 -28.23 9.04 -4.16
CA GLU A 46 -28.89 9.75 -5.26
C GLU A 46 -30.33 10.15 -4.91
N LEU A 47 -31.11 9.23 -4.34
CA LEU A 47 -32.50 9.48 -3.95
C LEU A 47 -32.61 10.48 -2.80
N CYS A 48 -31.75 10.37 -1.78
CA CYS A 48 -31.72 11.34 -0.68
C CYS A 48 -31.36 12.75 -1.17
N SER A 49 -30.40 12.86 -2.09
CA SER A 49 -29.98 14.13 -2.69
C SER A 49 -31.09 14.74 -3.55
N ARG A 50 -31.70 13.94 -4.44
CA ARG A 50 -32.82 14.40 -5.30
C ARG A 50 -34.07 14.81 -4.53
N ASN A 51 -34.36 14.14 -3.41
CA ASN A 51 -35.53 14.41 -2.59
C ASN A 51 -35.28 15.53 -1.56
N GLY A 52 -34.09 16.15 -1.55
CA GLY A 52 -33.73 17.21 -0.61
C GLY A 52 -33.60 16.75 0.85
N ILE A 53 -33.45 15.45 1.09
CA ILE A 53 -33.20 14.89 2.44
C ILE A 53 -31.78 15.26 2.89
N ILE A 54 -30.85 15.28 1.94
CA ILE A 54 -29.50 15.80 2.13
C ILE A 54 -29.30 16.97 1.17
N ASP A 55 -28.54 17.96 1.62
CA ASP A 55 -28.28 19.17 0.85
C ASP A 55 -27.29 18.86 -0.28
N GLU A 56 -27.77 19.02 -1.53
CA GLU A 56 -27.00 18.82 -2.75
C GLU A 56 -25.75 19.70 -2.82
N PHE A 57 -25.79 20.88 -2.21
CA PHE A 57 -24.62 21.77 -2.15
C PHE A 57 -23.45 21.12 -1.40
N PHE A 58 -23.70 20.32 -0.37
CA PHE A 58 -22.65 19.69 0.45
C PHE A 58 -22.31 18.27 0.02
N PHE A 59 -23.26 17.55 -0.59
CA PHE A 59 -23.09 16.14 -0.93
C PHE A 59 -23.06 15.86 -2.43
N SER A 60 -23.38 16.82 -3.30
CA SER A 60 -23.54 16.58 -4.74
C SER A 60 -24.51 15.40 -5.04
N LYS A 61 -24.54 14.96 -6.30
CA LYS A 61 -25.25 13.77 -6.75
C LYS A 61 -24.26 12.81 -7.40
N PRO A 62 -24.34 11.49 -7.13
CA PRO A 62 -23.58 10.49 -7.86
C PRO A 62 -23.66 10.63 -9.38
N SER A 63 -24.82 11.01 -9.92
CA SER A 63 -25.00 11.27 -11.35
C SER A 63 -24.20 12.49 -11.87
N ASP A 64 -24.13 13.56 -11.10
CA ASP A 64 -23.36 14.77 -11.44
C ASP A 64 -21.85 14.52 -11.36
N ILE A 65 -21.42 13.74 -10.35
CA ILE A 65 -20.03 13.30 -10.22
C ILE A 65 -19.60 12.46 -11.44
N LEU A 66 -20.46 11.53 -11.87
CA LEU A 66 -20.17 10.68 -13.01
C LEU A 66 -20.15 11.46 -14.33
N SER A 67 -21.11 12.36 -14.56
CA SER A 67 -21.13 13.20 -15.76
C SER A 67 -19.91 14.10 -15.83
N ARG A 68 -19.53 14.75 -14.71
CA ARG A 68 -18.31 15.55 -14.64
C ARG A 68 -17.05 14.74 -14.90
N ALA A 69 -16.97 13.51 -14.36
CA ALA A 69 -15.84 12.62 -14.64
C ALA A 69 -15.74 12.31 -16.13
N VAL A 70 -16.86 11.97 -16.78
CA VAL A 70 -16.91 11.70 -18.23
C VAL A 70 -16.46 12.92 -19.03
N ASP A 71 -16.94 14.11 -18.67
CA ASP A 71 -16.56 15.36 -19.34
C ASP A 71 -15.07 15.65 -19.22
N TRP A 72 -14.49 15.47 -18.04
CA TRP A 72 -13.05 15.63 -17.79
C TRP A 72 -12.19 14.71 -18.67
N PHE A 73 -12.60 13.46 -18.85
CA PHE A 73 -11.91 12.52 -19.73
C PHE A 73 -12.17 12.78 -21.23
N ALA A 74 -13.39 13.15 -21.60
CA ALA A 74 -13.78 13.40 -22.99
C ALA A 74 -13.13 14.67 -23.55
N THR A 75 -13.06 15.74 -22.76
CA THR A 75 -12.35 16.98 -23.10
C THR A 75 -10.83 16.84 -23.03
N GLY A 76 -10.36 15.83 -22.29
CA GLY A 76 -8.95 15.55 -22.08
C GLY A 76 -8.25 16.46 -21.08
N SER A 77 -8.99 17.32 -20.38
CA SER A 77 -8.45 18.25 -19.37
C SER A 77 -7.76 17.51 -18.22
N ILE A 78 -8.24 16.33 -17.85
CA ILE A 78 -7.70 15.55 -16.71
C ILE A 78 -6.34 14.91 -16.97
N TRP A 79 -5.99 14.62 -18.23
CA TRP A 79 -4.79 13.84 -18.55
C TRP A 79 -3.51 14.55 -18.12
N GLU A 80 -3.48 15.88 -18.20
CA GLU A 80 -2.34 16.67 -17.73
C GLU A 80 -2.18 16.63 -16.20
N HIS A 81 -3.28 16.66 -15.46
CA HIS A 81 -3.24 16.57 -14.01
C HIS A 81 -2.84 15.16 -13.57
N LEU A 82 -3.43 14.15 -14.22
CA LEU A 82 -3.17 12.76 -13.88
C LEU A 82 -1.71 12.35 -14.15
N ARG A 83 -1.13 12.78 -15.29
CA ARG A 83 0.28 12.50 -15.59
C ARG A 83 1.22 13.11 -14.55
N VAL A 84 0.93 14.33 -14.07
CA VAL A 84 1.77 15.02 -13.08
C VAL A 84 1.75 14.25 -11.76
N THR A 85 0.56 13.91 -11.26
CA THR A 85 0.41 13.14 -10.02
C THR A 85 1.10 11.78 -10.09
N LEU A 86 0.96 11.09 -11.23
CA LEU A 86 1.60 9.78 -11.41
C LEU A 86 3.13 9.89 -11.47
N VAL A 87 3.69 10.92 -12.11
CA VAL A 87 5.14 11.14 -12.15
C VAL A 87 5.67 11.51 -10.77
N GLU A 88 4.98 12.38 -10.04
CA GLU A 88 5.34 12.75 -8.66
C GLU A 88 5.35 11.52 -7.74
N ALA A 89 4.29 10.70 -7.80
CA ALA A 89 4.20 9.46 -7.03
C ALA A 89 5.28 8.45 -7.44
N ALA A 90 5.56 8.29 -8.74
CA ALA A 90 6.59 7.38 -9.23
C ALA A 90 7.99 7.80 -8.76
N LEU A 91 8.32 9.09 -8.84
CA LEU A 91 9.59 9.63 -8.36
C LEU A 91 9.73 9.45 -6.84
N ALA A 92 8.67 9.75 -6.09
CA ALA A 92 8.63 9.55 -4.64
C ALA A 92 8.84 8.07 -4.26
N LEU A 93 8.19 7.15 -4.98
CA LEU A 93 8.31 5.72 -4.77
C LEU A 93 9.73 5.23 -5.05
N VAL A 94 10.33 5.62 -6.18
CA VAL A 94 11.67 5.19 -6.57
C VAL A 94 12.72 5.77 -5.62
N ILE A 95 12.72 7.09 -5.39
CA ILE A 95 13.73 7.75 -4.57
C ILE A 95 13.59 7.32 -3.11
N GLY A 96 12.37 7.40 -2.55
CA GLY A 96 12.11 7.00 -1.17
C GLY A 96 12.33 5.52 -0.94
N GLY A 97 11.93 4.67 -1.88
CA GLY A 97 12.12 3.23 -1.80
C GLY A 97 13.60 2.84 -1.84
N VAL A 98 14.38 3.39 -2.77
CA VAL A 98 15.82 3.11 -2.86
C VAL A 98 16.55 3.59 -1.60
N LEU A 99 16.27 4.80 -1.13
CA LEU A 99 16.88 5.34 0.09
C LEU A 99 16.50 4.51 1.33
N GLY A 100 15.21 4.17 1.47
CA GLY A 100 14.71 3.38 2.59
C GLY A 100 15.32 1.99 2.62
N LEU A 101 15.45 1.36 1.46
CA LEU A 101 16.10 0.07 1.29
C LEU A 101 17.58 0.12 1.69
N VAL A 102 18.36 1.04 1.10
CA VAL A 102 19.80 1.12 1.33
C VAL A 102 20.11 1.45 2.79
N ILE A 103 19.43 2.45 3.35
CA ILE A 103 19.66 2.88 4.74
C ILE A 103 19.13 1.83 5.72
N GLY A 104 17.95 1.25 5.47
CA GLY A 104 17.37 0.21 6.31
C GLY A 104 18.24 -1.04 6.38
N PHE A 105 18.76 -1.48 5.23
CA PHE A 105 19.68 -2.60 5.16
C PHE A 105 21.01 -2.32 5.87
N LEU A 106 21.61 -1.14 5.65
CA LEU A 106 22.88 -0.76 6.27
C LEU A 106 22.77 -0.74 7.80
N LEU A 107 21.71 -0.12 8.33
CA LEU A 107 21.49 -0.02 9.77
C LEU A 107 21.14 -1.37 10.37
N ALA A 108 20.40 -2.24 9.68
CA ALA A 108 20.11 -3.58 10.18
C ALA A 108 21.37 -4.45 10.32
N ARG A 109 22.41 -4.18 9.52
CA ARG A 109 23.63 -4.99 9.46
C ARG A 109 24.70 -4.56 10.46
N VAL A 110 24.71 -3.28 10.87
CA VAL A 110 25.74 -2.72 11.74
C VAL A 110 25.12 -2.20 13.04
N GLU A 111 25.14 -3.04 14.08
CA GLU A 111 24.49 -2.74 15.37
C GLU A 111 24.98 -1.42 15.99
N PHE A 112 26.26 -1.06 15.82
CA PHE A 112 26.80 0.20 16.30
C PHE A 112 26.14 1.41 15.61
N ILE A 113 26.01 1.38 14.29
CA ILE A 113 25.36 2.47 13.53
C ILE A 113 23.87 2.53 13.90
N ALA A 114 23.20 1.37 14.03
CA ALA A 114 21.82 1.33 14.50
C ALA A 114 21.67 2.00 15.87
N ALA A 115 22.52 1.67 16.84
CA ALA A 115 22.47 2.23 18.19
C ALA A 115 22.72 3.75 18.20
N VAL A 116 23.61 4.26 17.34
CA VAL A 116 23.87 5.71 17.20
C VAL A 116 22.67 6.43 16.58
N PHE A 117 22.04 5.86 15.55
CA PHE A 117 20.94 6.51 14.82
C PHE A 117 19.55 6.28 15.43
N ASP A 118 19.38 5.31 16.33
CA ASP A 118 18.12 4.95 16.96
C ASP A 118 17.32 6.14 17.53
N PRO A 119 17.89 7.05 18.35
CA PRO A 119 17.14 8.20 18.88
C PRO A 119 16.69 9.16 17.77
N TYR A 120 17.52 9.38 16.75
CA TYR A 120 17.20 10.27 15.65
C TYR A 120 16.11 9.71 14.74
N ILE A 121 16.13 8.40 14.48
CA ILE A 121 15.10 7.72 13.69
C ILE A 121 13.76 7.77 14.42
N LYS A 122 13.75 7.53 15.73
CA LYS A 122 12.55 7.64 16.58
C LYS A 122 12.00 9.07 16.55
N MET A 123 12.86 10.07 16.70
CA MET A 123 12.48 11.48 16.64
C MET A 123 11.86 11.83 15.28
N LEU A 124 12.51 11.45 14.17
CA LEU A 124 12.01 11.73 12.83
C LEU A 124 10.70 11.00 12.52
N ASN A 125 10.53 9.78 13.03
CA ASN A 125 9.28 9.02 12.88
C ASN A 125 8.12 9.69 13.65
N ALA A 126 8.41 10.22 14.85
CA ALA A 126 7.41 10.86 15.70
C ALA A 126 6.89 12.20 15.13
N LEU A 127 7.61 12.83 14.19
CA LEU A 127 7.18 14.07 13.57
C LEU A 127 5.91 13.86 12.71
N PRO A 128 4.84 14.66 12.91
CA PRO A 128 3.68 14.63 12.04
C PRO A 128 4.06 15.04 10.61
N ARG A 129 4.10 14.05 9.70
CA ARG A 129 4.62 14.26 8.34
C ARG A 129 3.88 15.36 7.58
N VAL A 130 2.56 15.51 7.79
CA VAL A 130 1.73 16.57 7.21
C VAL A 130 2.32 17.97 7.39
N VAL A 131 3.01 18.24 8.51
CA VAL A 131 3.61 19.56 8.79
C VAL A 131 4.81 19.86 7.88
N LEU A 132 5.41 18.85 7.25
CA LEU A 132 6.56 19.03 6.35
C LEU A 132 6.17 19.58 4.97
N ALA A 133 4.93 19.35 4.50
CA ALA A 133 4.53 19.75 3.15
C ALA A 133 4.66 21.28 2.90
N PRO A 134 4.19 22.18 3.79
CA PRO A 134 4.41 23.62 3.62
C PRO A 134 5.89 24.02 3.64
N ILE A 135 6.72 23.32 4.41
CA ILE A 135 8.17 23.58 4.49
C ILE A 135 8.84 23.22 3.18
N PHE A 136 8.51 22.06 2.60
CA PHE A 136 9.02 21.67 1.29
C PHE A 136 8.53 22.59 0.17
N LEU A 137 7.31 23.11 0.28
CA LEU A 137 6.82 24.14 -0.63
C LEU A 137 7.63 25.43 -0.51
N LEU A 138 8.00 25.85 0.71
CA LEU A 138 8.84 27.03 0.93
C LEU A 138 10.26 26.82 0.35
N TRP A 139 10.85 25.64 0.54
CA TRP A 139 12.22 25.35 0.09
C TRP A 139 12.34 25.08 -1.41
N PHE A 140 11.42 24.30 -1.98
CA PHE A 140 11.49 23.84 -3.37
C PHE A 140 10.48 24.54 -4.30
N GLY A 141 9.61 25.39 -3.76
CA GLY A 141 8.60 26.13 -4.50
C GLY A 141 7.41 25.26 -4.95
N LEU A 142 6.65 25.81 -5.90
CA LEU A 142 5.44 25.18 -6.48
C LEU A 142 5.75 24.08 -7.51
N GLY A 143 7.04 23.83 -7.80
CA GLY A 143 7.46 22.80 -8.74
C GLY A 143 7.20 21.38 -8.26
N ILE A 144 7.60 20.41 -9.08
CA ILE A 144 7.44 18.98 -8.83
C ILE A 144 8.18 18.50 -7.58
N TRP A 145 9.34 19.10 -7.29
CA TRP A 145 10.25 18.62 -6.25
C TRP A 145 9.71 18.77 -4.82
N SER A 146 8.82 19.73 -4.55
CA SER A 146 8.21 19.86 -3.22
C SER A 146 7.29 18.68 -2.89
N LYS A 147 6.50 18.22 -3.87
CA LYS A 147 5.60 17.06 -3.74
C LYS A 147 6.37 15.76 -3.70
N VAL A 148 7.38 15.63 -4.57
CA VAL A 148 8.28 14.47 -4.56
C VAL A 148 8.99 14.37 -3.21
N ALA A 149 9.55 15.47 -2.68
CA ALA A 149 10.21 15.46 -1.37
C ALA A 149 9.26 15.00 -0.26
N PHE A 150 8.02 15.51 -0.25
CA PHE A 150 7.01 15.09 0.71
C PHE A 150 6.69 13.59 0.57
N GLY A 151 6.41 13.11 -0.64
CA GLY A 151 6.16 11.70 -0.92
C GLY A 151 7.34 10.80 -0.56
N VAL A 152 8.58 11.24 -0.81
CA VAL A 152 9.81 10.52 -0.43
C VAL A 152 9.84 10.29 1.07
N THR A 153 9.48 11.27 1.91
CA THR A 153 9.48 11.06 3.37
C THR A 153 8.49 9.96 3.78
N LEU A 154 7.33 9.88 3.12
CA LEU A 154 6.33 8.87 3.42
C LEU A 154 6.83 7.46 3.07
N VAL A 155 7.29 7.30 1.82
CA VAL A 155 7.78 6.04 1.28
C VAL A 155 9.04 5.57 1.99
N PHE A 156 9.99 6.49 2.22
CA PHE A 156 11.27 6.21 2.84
C PHE A 156 11.11 5.45 4.15
N PHE A 157 10.29 5.96 5.07
CA PHE A 157 10.15 5.32 6.38
C PHE A 157 9.43 3.97 6.29
N ILE A 158 8.44 3.81 5.41
CA ILE A 158 7.74 2.53 5.22
C ILE A 158 8.74 1.46 4.75
N VAL A 159 9.52 1.77 3.72
CA VAL A 159 10.50 0.83 3.17
C VAL A 159 11.65 0.62 4.16
N PHE A 160 12.11 1.67 4.83
CA PHE A 160 13.15 1.62 5.85
C PHE A 160 12.79 0.66 6.98
N PHE A 161 11.63 0.82 7.64
CA PHE A 161 11.27 -0.03 8.77
C PHE A 161 11.02 -1.47 8.35
N ASN A 162 10.35 -1.70 7.22
CA ASN A 162 10.12 -3.06 6.71
C ASN A 162 11.43 -3.76 6.32
N THR A 163 12.38 -3.02 5.72
CA THR A 163 13.71 -3.57 5.40
C THR A 163 14.50 -3.83 6.67
N TYR A 164 14.51 -2.88 7.61
CA TYR A 164 15.26 -2.99 8.86
C TYR A 164 14.78 -4.18 9.70
N GLN A 165 13.46 -4.34 9.86
CA GLN A 165 12.85 -5.47 10.56
C GLN A 165 13.09 -6.77 9.81
N GLY A 166 12.82 -6.81 8.50
CA GLY A 166 12.94 -8.02 7.69
C GLY A 166 14.38 -8.58 7.63
N VAL A 167 15.40 -7.71 7.68
CA VAL A 167 16.81 -8.14 7.74
C VAL A 167 17.18 -8.67 9.13
N ARG A 168 16.66 -8.07 10.21
CA ARG A 168 16.94 -8.54 11.59
C ARG A 168 16.13 -9.78 11.98
N GLU A 169 14.98 -10.00 11.35
CA GLU A 169 14.14 -11.20 11.53
C GLU A 169 14.65 -12.42 10.74
N VAL A 170 15.62 -12.26 9.82
CA VAL A 170 16.27 -13.42 9.21
C VAL A 170 16.87 -14.25 10.33
N ASP A 171 16.41 -15.50 10.41
CA ASP A 171 16.76 -16.42 11.49
C ASP A 171 18.28 -16.47 11.66
N ARG A 172 18.74 -16.02 12.84
CA ARG A 172 20.17 -16.06 13.19
C ARG A 172 20.69 -17.48 13.05
N VAL A 173 19.87 -18.50 13.24
CA VAL A 173 20.21 -19.91 13.03
C VAL A 173 20.58 -20.19 11.57
N VAL A 174 19.89 -19.60 10.58
CA VAL A 174 20.23 -19.77 9.16
C VAL A 174 21.56 -19.08 8.83
N VAL A 175 21.80 -17.91 9.42
CA VAL A 175 23.06 -17.17 9.25
C VAL A 175 24.23 -17.89 9.92
N ASP A 176 24.04 -18.36 11.14
CA ASP A 176 25.06 -19.05 11.94
C ASP A 176 25.38 -20.42 11.34
N ASN A 177 24.37 -21.18 10.88
CA ASN A 177 24.59 -22.43 10.15
C ASN A 177 25.37 -22.22 8.84
N ALA A 178 25.06 -21.17 8.07
CA ALA A 178 25.80 -20.84 6.87
C ALA A 178 27.26 -20.48 7.17
N ARG A 179 27.52 -19.74 8.26
CA ARG A 179 28.88 -19.45 8.73
C ARG A 179 29.61 -20.71 9.20
N MET A 180 28.93 -21.62 9.90
CA MET A 180 29.50 -22.92 10.31
C MET A 180 29.90 -23.78 9.09
N LEU A 181 29.16 -23.67 7.97
CA LEU A 181 29.49 -24.32 6.70
C LEU A 181 30.60 -23.58 5.91
N GLY A 182 31.20 -22.52 6.46
CA GLY A 182 32.32 -21.80 5.84
C GLY A 182 31.92 -20.69 4.87
N ALA A 183 30.66 -20.25 4.85
CA ALA A 183 30.23 -19.15 3.99
C ALA A 183 30.93 -17.84 4.36
N LYS A 184 31.54 -17.19 3.37
CA LYS A 184 32.12 -15.84 3.52
C LYS A 184 31.00 -14.79 3.56
N GLU A 185 31.25 -13.63 4.17
CA GLU A 185 30.29 -12.52 4.29
C GLU A 185 29.59 -12.16 2.97
N GLY A 186 30.32 -12.09 1.85
CA GLY A 186 29.71 -11.81 0.53
C GLY A 186 28.78 -12.91 0.03
N GLN A 187 29.04 -14.17 0.37
CA GLN A 187 28.18 -15.31 0.01
C GLN A 187 26.90 -15.30 0.85
N LEU A 188 27.02 -14.97 2.14
CA LEU A 188 25.89 -14.80 3.06
C LEU A 188 24.96 -13.68 2.59
N VAL A 189 25.52 -12.53 2.21
CA VAL A 189 24.75 -11.41 1.66
C VAL A 189 24.02 -11.84 0.39
N ARG A 190 24.72 -12.41 -0.58
CA ARG A 190 24.16 -12.71 -1.91
C ARG A 190 23.13 -13.83 -1.90
N HIS A 191 23.29 -14.86 -1.07
CA HIS A 191 22.46 -16.07 -1.13
C HIS A 191 21.44 -16.20 0.02
N VAL A 192 21.60 -15.48 1.13
CA VAL A 192 20.72 -15.60 2.30
C VAL A 192 20.01 -14.28 2.58
N LEU A 193 20.78 -13.21 2.84
CA LEU A 193 20.21 -11.94 3.29
C LEU A 193 19.47 -11.21 2.17
N LEU A 194 20.06 -11.13 0.97
CA LEU A 194 19.50 -10.36 -0.15
C LEU A 194 18.21 -11.00 -0.70
N PRO A 195 18.10 -12.34 -0.92
CA PRO A 195 16.84 -12.97 -1.30
C PRO A 195 15.75 -12.85 -0.23
N SER A 196 16.12 -12.94 1.05
CA SER A 196 15.17 -12.77 2.16
C SER A 196 14.67 -11.33 2.23
N ALA A 197 15.58 -10.36 2.19
CA ALA A 197 15.25 -8.93 2.17
C ALA A 197 14.39 -8.56 0.95
N LEU A 198 14.67 -9.10 -0.23
CA LEU A 198 13.84 -8.91 -1.43
C LEU A 198 12.38 -9.33 -1.19
N THR A 199 12.15 -10.45 -0.52
CA THR A 199 10.80 -10.92 -0.19
C THR A 199 10.06 -9.91 0.69
N TRP A 200 10.75 -9.33 1.67
CA TRP A 200 10.18 -8.29 2.55
C TRP A 200 9.94 -6.98 1.80
N ILE A 201 10.86 -6.56 0.94
CA ILE A 201 10.73 -5.35 0.12
C ILE A 201 9.51 -5.45 -0.79
N PHE A 202 9.33 -6.59 -1.47
CA PHE A 202 8.15 -6.80 -2.31
C PHE A 202 6.85 -6.81 -1.49
N SER A 203 6.87 -7.38 -0.27
CA SER A 203 5.71 -7.35 0.61
C SER A 203 5.31 -5.95 1.09
N SER A 204 6.26 -5.00 1.08
CA SER A 204 6.00 -3.60 1.44
C SER A 204 5.56 -2.73 0.26
N LEU A 205 5.69 -3.22 -0.98
CA LEU A 205 5.53 -2.43 -2.19
C LEU A 205 4.13 -1.80 -2.30
N HIS A 206 3.07 -2.55 -1.99
CA HIS A 206 1.68 -2.07 -2.04
C HIS A 206 1.44 -0.90 -1.10
N ILE A 207 1.95 -1.01 0.12
CA ILE A 207 1.82 0.05 1.13
C ILE A 207 2.58 1.27 0.64
N SER A 208 3.82 1.10 0.18
CA SER A 208 4.65 2.20 -0.33
C SER A 208 4.03 2.91 -1.53
N VAL A 209 3.41 2.18 -2.47
CA VAL A 209 2.72 2.76 -3.63
C VAL A 209 1.54 3.63 -3.20
N GLY A 210 0.70 3.12 -2.30
CA GLY A 210 -0.43 3.90 -1.77
C GLY A 210 0.05 5.19 -1.11
N PHE A 211 1.09 5.11 -0.28
CA PHE A 211 1.66 6.28 0.39
C PHE A 211 2.40 7.24 -0.55
N ALA A 212 2.96 6.76 -1.66
CA ALA A 212 3.57 7.62 -2.68
C ALA A 212 2.50 8.49 -3.36
N ILE A 213 1.34 7.91 -3.69
CA ILE A 213 0.21 8.64 -4.26
C ILE A 213 -0.38 9.61 -3.23
N VAL A 214 -0.59 9.17 -1.98
CA VAL A 214 -1.03 10.05 -0.89
C VAL A 214 -0.07 11.25 -0.73
N GLY A 215 1.24 11.00 -0.79
CA GLY A 215 2.26 12.04 -0.75
C GLY A 215 2.15 13.06 -1.88
N ALA A 216 2.06 12.58 -3.13
CA ALA A 216 1.87 13.45 -4.28
C ALA A 216 0.61 14.30 -4.12
N VAL A 217 -0.55 13.68 -3.85
CA VAL A 217 -1.85 14.37 -3.77
C VAL A 217 -1.90 15.38 -2.63
N VAL A 218 -1.40 15.04 -1.44
CA VAL A 218 -1.37 15.99 -0.31
C VAL A 218 -0.44 17.16 -0.62
N GLY A 219 0.71 16.89 -1.24
CA GLY A 219 1.62 17.95 -1.68
C GLY A 219 1.01 18.84 -2.77
N GLU A 220 0.26 18.26 -3.71
CA GLU A 220 -0.45 18.99 -4.76
C GLU A 220 -1.57 19.86 -4.18
N TYR A 221 -2.32 19.31 -3.23
CA TYR A 221 -3.44 19.97 -2.55
C TYR A 221 -2.97 21.18 -1.73
N LEU A 222 -1.84 21.07 -1.01
CA LEU A 222 -1.28 22.18 -0.23
C LEU A 222 -0.64 23.28 -1.09
N GLY A 223 -0.23 22.98 -2.31
CA GLY A 223 0.21 24.03 -3.23
C GLY A 223 0.90 23.52 -4.48
N SER A 224 0.15 23.48 -5.58
CA SER A 224 0.62 23.18 -6.92
C SER A 224 -0.13 24.02 -7.95
N SER A 225 0.32 23.96 -9.21
CA SER A 225 -0.41 24.50 -10.37
C SER A 225 -1.04 23.41 -11.24
N LYS A 226 -0.68 22.14 -10.99
CA LYS A 226 -1.09 20.95 -11.75
C LYS A 226 -1.19 19.76 -10.82
N GLY A 227 -1.87 18.70 -11.28
CA GLY A 227 -2.11 17.51 -10.46
C GLY A 227 -3.57 17.34 -10.07
N VAL A 228 -3.95 16.13 -9.68
CA VAL A 228 -5.31 15.80 -9.26
C VAL A 228 -5.63 16.44 -7.90
N GLY A 229 -4.67 16.48 -6.97
CA GLY A 229 -4.81 17.17 -5.70
C GLY A 229 -5.05 18.68 -5.86
N TYR A 230 -4.48 19.28 -6.91
CA TYR A 230 -4.74 20.67 -7.28
C TYR A 230 -6.17 20.88 -7.79
N LEU A 231 -6.71 19.97 -8.61
CA LEU A 231 -8.11 20.08 -9.06
C LEU A 231 -9.09 19.99 -7.88
N ILE A 232 -8.78 19.14 -6.90
CA ILE A 232 -9.57 19.01 -5.68
C ILE A 232 -9.51 20.31 -4.87
N SER A 233 -8.31 20.87 -4.62
CA SER A 233 -8.19 22.11 -3.84
C SER A 233 -8.79 23.33 -4.55
N GLN A 234 -8.72 23.38 -5.89
CA GLN A 234 -9.37 24.42 -6.68
C GLN A 234 -10.90 24.34 -6.60
N ALA A 235 -11.47 23.13 -6.75
CA ALA A 235 -12.91 22.91 -6.64
C ALA A 235 -13.40 23.27 -5.23
N GLU A 236 -12.66 22.88 -4.20
CA GLU A 236 -12.97 23.23 -2.82
C GLU A 236 -12.92 24.76 -2.58
N GLY A 237 -11.89 25.45 -3.09
CA GLY A 237 -11.76 26.90 -2.97
C GLY A 237 -12.86 27.70 -3.70
N THR A 238 -13.58 27.06 -4.63
CA THR A 238 -14.74 27.64 -5.34
C THR A 238 -16.08 27.08 -4.86
N PHE A 239 -16.07 26.26 -3.80
CA PHE A 239 -17.23 25.54 -3.29
C PHE A 239 -17.94 24.65 -4.36
N ASP A 240 -17.21 24.18 -5.38
CA ASP A 240 -17.68 23.17 -6.32
C ASP A 240 -17.54 21.77 -5.71
N THR A 241 -18.50 21.39 -4.89
CA THR A 241 -18.58 20.08 -4.25
C THR A 241 -18.58 18.93 -5.27
N THR A 242 -19.24 19.10 -6.41
CA THR A 242 -19.24 18.11 -7.50
C THR A 242 -17.81 17.90 -8.02
N GLY A 243 -17.05 18.98 -8.22
CA GLY A 243 -15.64 18.93 -8.61
C GLY A 243 -14.76 18.20 -7.58
N VAL A 244 -14.95 18.48 -6.29
CA VAL A 244 -14.21 17.81 -5.19
C VAL A 244 -14.44 16.30 -5.21
N PHE A 245 -15.70 15.86 -5.21
CA PHE A 245 -16.03 14.43 -5.25
C PHE A 245 -15.59 13.77 -6.56
N THR A 246 -15.68 14.46 -7.69
CA THR A 246 -15.16 13.96 -8.98
C THR A 246 -13.66 13.69 -8.89
N GLY A 247 -12.89 14.64 -8.36
CA GLY A 247 -11.45 14.46 -8.13
C GLY A 247 -11.14 13.26 -7.22
N MET A 248 -11.89 13.11 -6.12
CA MET A 248 -11.73 11.97 -5.20
C MET A 248 -12.04 10.62 -5.87
N VAL A 249 -13.10 10.54 -6.68
CA VAL A 249 -13.47 9.32 -7.41
C VAL A 249 -12.42 8.97 -8.46
N VAL A 250 -11.97 9.95 -9.26
CA VAL A 250 -10.91 9.76 -10.26
C VAL A 250 -9.63 9.28 -9.60
N LEU A 251 -9.23 9.91 -8.49
CA LEU A 251 -8.04 9.51 -7.74
C LEU A 251 -8.16 8.09 -7.20
N SER A 252 -9.32 7.73 -6.63
CA SER A 252 -9.57 6.38 -6.10
C SER A 252 -9.49 5.32 -7.21
N ALA A 253 -10.05 5.61 -8.39
CA ALA A 253 -9.95 4.73 -9.55
C ALA A 253 -8.49 4.56 -9.99
N VAL A 254 -7.70 5.63 -10.01
CA VAL A 254 -6.28 5.60 -10.36
C VAL A 254 -5.48 4.77 -9.37
N VAL A 255 -5.68 4.97 -8.07
CA VAL A 255 -5.04 4.15 -7.02
C VAL A 255 -5.36 2.68 -7.21
N LEU A 256 -6.62 2.33 -7.50
CA LEU A 256 -7.02 0.95 -7.75
C LEU A 256 -6.38 0.36 -9.01
N VAL A 257 -6.28 1.14 -10.10
CA VAL A 257 -5.59 0.71 -11.32
C VAL A 257 -4.10 0.48 -11.07
N VAL A 258 -3.45 1.39 -10.36
CA VAL A 258 -2.02 1.28 -10.00
C VAL A 258 -1.81 0.08 -9.08
N ASP A 259 -2.66 -0.13 -8.08
CA ASP A 259 -2.58 -1.29 -7.18
C ASP A 259 -2.71 -2.62 -7.94
N VAL A 260 -3.66 -2.71 -8.89
CA VAL A 260 -3.81 -3.89 -9.76
C VAL A 260 -2.57 -4.10 -10.64
N ALA A 261 -1.97 -3.03 -11.16
CA ALA A 261 -0.74 -3.11 -11.94
C ALA A 261 0.43 -3.62 -11.09
N VAL A 262 0.61 -3.05 -9.90
CA VAL A 262 1.65 -3.46 -8.93
C VAL A 262 1.45 -4.92 -8.51
N ASN A 263 0.23 -5.34 -8.20
CA ASN A 263 -0.14 -6.73 -7.93
C ASN A 263 0.25 -7.71 -9.06
N ARG A 264 0.21 -7.27 -10.32
CA ARG A 264 0.66 -8.10 -11.45
C ARG A 264 2.18 -8.18 -11.51
N VAL A 265 2.86 -7.05 -11.30
CA VAL A 265 4.34 -6.99 -11.28
C VAL A 265 4.89 -7.83 -10.13
N GLU A 266 4.34 -7.68 -8.93
CA GLU A 266 4.74 -8.44 -7.75
C GLU A 266 4.59 -9.95 -7.98
N ARG A 267 3.44 -10.41 -8.50
CA ARG A 267 3.23 -11.83 -8.83
C ARG A 267 4.15 -12.36 -9.91
N TYR A 268 4.64 -11.50 -10.81
CA TYR A 268 5.63 -11.89 -11.80
C TYR A 268 7.03 -12.04 -11.19
N LEU A 269 7.43 -11.10 -10.32
CA LEU A 269 8.73 -11.11 -9.66
C LEU A 269 8.84 -12.18 -8.57
N LEU A 270 7.75 -12.49 -7.87
CA LEU A 270 7.71 -13.48 -6.79
C LEU A 270 7.36 -14.90 -7.24
N ARG A 271 7.38 -15.21 -8.55
CA ARG A 271 7.09 -16.57 -9.07
C ARG A 271 7.98 -17.66 -8.48
N TRP A 272 9.17 -17.30 -8.02
CA TRP A 272 10.12 -18.21 -7.37
C TRP A 272 9.75 -18.62 -5.93
N LYS A 273 8.81 -17.91 -5.29
CA LYS A 273 8.47 -18.16 -3.88
C LYS A 273 7.51 -19.35 -3.86
N PRO A 274 7.84 -20.47 -3.20
CA PRO A 274 6.87 -21.52 -2.99
C PRO A 274 5.68 -20.91 -2.26
N VAL A 275 4.47 -21.10 -2.79
CA VAL A 275 3.24 -20.69 -2.12
C VAL A 275 3.29 -21.36 -0.75
N GLN A 276 3.51 -20.57 0.31
CA GLN A 276 3.39 -21.04 1.67
C GLN A 276 1.94 -21.49 1.81
N ALA A 277 1.73 -22.79 1.67
CA ALA A 277 0.45 -23.41 1.92
C ALA A 277 0.18 -23.13 3.40
N ASN A 278 -0.69 -22.16 3.67
CA ASN A 278 -1.17 -21.85 5.00
C ASN A 278 -1.49 -23.16 5.72
N HIS A 279 -0.65 -23.52 6.67
CA HIS A 279 -0.89 -24.59 7.62
C HIS A 279 -1.92 -24.05 8.63
N ILE A 280 -3.14 -23.83 8.16
CA ILE A 280 -4.32 -23.71 9.01
C ILE A 280 -5.09 -25.01 8.81
N ALA A 281 -4.58 -26.07 9.41
CA ALA A 281 -5.29 -27.32 9.58
C ALA A 281 -4.73 -28.09 10.79
N GLY A 282 -5.19 -27.69 11.99
CA GLY A 282 -5.48 -28.61 13.09
C GLY A 282 -4.33 -29.01 14.00
N GLY A 283 -4.43 -28.58 15.27
CA GLY A 283 -3.79 -29.23 16.41
C GLY A 283 -3.04 -28.26 17.32
N GLN A 284 -3.73 -27.61 18.25
CA GLN A 284 -4.00 -28.08 19.61
C GLN A 284 -5.24 -27.36 20.15
#